data_AF-A0A1G4XYM5-F1
#
_entry.id   AF-A0A1G4XYM5-F1
#
_cell.length_a   1.000
_cell.length_b   1.000
_cell.length_c   1.000
_cell.angle_alpha   90.00
_cell.angle_beta   90.00
_cell.angle_gamma   90.00
#
_symmetry.space_group_name_H-M   'P 1'
#
loop_
_entity.id
_entity.type
_entity.pdbx_description
1 polymer ?
#
loop_
_entity_poly.entity_id
_entity_poly.type
_entity_poly.pdbx_seq_one_letter_code
_entity_poly.pdbx_strand_id
1 'polypeptide(L)'
;MTDPTPAGLPEQPATGRTELPVEETTDVRTGPEVDHELLSVLPLLGEWHGEGVLVGPAGDQRFGQWVRFAHDGRDFLAYESRTWQITDDGAVGAPDVRESGFWRPRGEDEVELLVAHPEGLVEIYVGTARTTTSWELTSDVLARTPDHPDLTKAVRLYGVVEGALMYAVDRAGPDGQLRPVMSARLERIR
;
A
#
# COMPACT_ATOMS: atom_id res chain seq x y z
N MET A 1 -43.95 20.82 4.23
CA MET A 1 -43.07 21.86 3.70
C MET A 1 -41.90 21.13 3.07
N THR A 2 -41.98 20.82 1.77
CA THR A 2 -40.89 20.22 1.02
C THR A 2 -39.84 21.31 0.85
N ASP A 3 -38.68 21.11 1.49
CA ASP A 3 -37.53 21.99 1.33
C ASP A 3 -37.18 22.02 -0.17
N PRO A 4 -37.10 23.18 -0.83
CA PRO A 4 -36.76 23.22 -2.25
C PRO A 4 -35.37 22.63 -2.43
N THR A 5 -35.25 21.69 -3.36
CA THR A 5 -33.96 21.10 -3.75
C THR A 5 -32.94 22.22 -4.00
N PRO A 6 -31.75 22.18 -3.37
CA PRO A 6 -30.70 23.17 -3.61
C PRO A 6 -30.44 23.36 -5.12
N ALA A 7 -30.36 24.61 -5.55
CA ALA A 7 -30.12 24.94 -6.95
C ALA A 7 -28.83 24.26 -7.46
N GLY A 8 -28.91 23.58 -8.61
CA GLY A 8 -27.77 22.93 -9.26
C GLY A 8 -27.60 21.44 -8.97
N LEU A 9 -28.46 20.83 -8.14
CA LEU A 9 -28.51 19.36 -8.05
C LEU A 9 -29.27 18.77 -9.24
N PRO A 10 -28.81 17.64 -9.80
CA PRO A 10 -29.51 16.98 -10.90
C PRO A 10 -30.90 16.52 -10.42
N GLU A 11 -31.93 16.75 -11.26
CA GLU A 11 -33.32 16.38 -10.96
C GLU A 11 -33.56 14.86 -10.93
N GLN A 12 -32.64 14.09 -11.54
CA GLN A 12 -32.69 12.64 -11.59
C GLN A 12 -31.38 12.06 -11.04
N PRO A 13 -31.42 10.91 -10.37
CA PRO A 13 -30.21 10.22 -9.94
C PRO A 13 -29.34 9.89 -11.15
N ALA A 14 -28.02 9.92 -10.95
CA ALA A 14 -27.09 9.44 -11.97
C ALA A 14 -27.39 7.96 -12.27
N THR A 15 -27.57 7.63 -13.54
CA THR A 15 -27.80 6.27 -14.03
C THR A 15 -26.77 5.93 -15.10
N GLY A 16 -26.48 4.65 -15.27
CA GLY A 16 -25.46 4.18 -16.22
C GLY A 16 -24.11 3.88 -15.57
N ARG A 17 -23.10 3.61 -16.42
CA ARG A 17 -21.73 3.36 -15.98
C ARG A 17 -21.10 4.68 -15.54
N THR A 18 -20.47 4.69 -14.37
CA THR A 18 -19.67 5.84 -13.92
C THR A 18 -18.48 6.03 -14.86
N GLU A 19 -18.37 7.21 -15.45
CA GLU A 19 -17.20 7.68 -16.17
C GLU A 19 -16.41 8.60 -15.23
N LEU A 20 -15.16 8.23 -14.94
CA LEU A 20 -14.26 9.07 -14.15
C LEU A 20 -13.60 10.09 -15.08
N PRO A 21 -13.31 11.31 -14.60
CA PRO A 21 -12.64 12.32 -15.41
C PRO A 21 -11.21 11.90 -15.80
N VAL A 22 -10.58 11.04 -14.99
CA VAL A 22 -9.27 10.46 -15.25
C VAL A 22 -9.29 9.00 -14.81
N GLU A 23 -8.76 8.10 -15.64
CA GLU A 23 -8.55 6.70 -15.29
C GLU A 23 -7.20 6.54 -14.58
N GLU A 24 -7.18 5.73 -13.52
CA GLU A 24 -5.93 5.30 -12.91
C GLU A 24 -5.17 4.35 -13.84
N THR A 25 -3.85 4.52 -13.91
CA THR A 25 -2.95 3.66 -14.68
C THR A 25 -1.82 3.13 -13.79
N THR A 26 -1.33 1.92 -14.09
CA THR A 26 -0.12 1.35 -13.49
C THR A 26 1.07 1.41 -14.44
N ASP A 27 0.91 2.06 -15.60
CA ASP A 27 1.85 2.04 -16.72
C ASP A 27 2.09 3.47 -17.22
N VAL A 28 3.35 3.93 -17.17
CA VAL A 28 3.78 5.27 -17.62
C VAL A 28 3.49 5.53 -19.10
N ARG A 29 3.20 4.50 -19.89
CA ARG A 29 2.96 4.61 -21.34
C ARG A 29 1.48 4.82 -21.68
N THR A 30 0.58 4.74 -20.71
CA THR A 30 -0.87 4.83 -20.92
C THR A 30 -1.55 5.64 -19.83
N GLY A 31 -2.58 6.42 -20.18
CA GLY A 31 -3.32 7.23 -19.19
C GLY A 31 -2.76 8.66 -19.08
N PRO A 32 -3.00 9.36 -17.95
CA PRO A 32 -2.50 10.71 -17.73
C PRO A 32 -0.96 10.78 -17.68
N GLU A 33 -0.41 11.96 -17.88
CA GLU A 33 1.02 12.21 -17.68
C GLU A 33 1.41 11.99 -16.21
N VAL A 34 2.62 11.48 -15.98
CA VAL A 34 3.17 11.28 -14.62
C VAL A 34 3.57 12.64 -14.05
N ASP A 35 3.06 12.98 -12.88
CA ASP A 35 3.47 14.19 -12.16
C ASP A 35 4.96 14.13 -11.79
N HIS A 36 5.66 15.27 -11.90
CA HIS A 36 7.08 15.35 -11.59
C HIS A 36 7.40 15.00 -10.13
N GLU A 37 6.49 15.29 -9.19
CA GLU A 37 6.67 14.95 -7.79
C GLU A 37 6.76 13.44 -7.57
N LEU A 38 6.22 12.62 -8.49
CA LEU A 38 6.27 11.15 -8.39
C LEU A 38 7.63 10.53 -8.71
N LEU A 39 8.62 11.30 -9.19
CA LEU A 39 9.91 10.73 -9.63
C LEU A 39 10.61 9.90 -8.55
N SER A 40 10.53 10.30 -7.27
CA SER A 40 11.17 9.59 -6.16
C SER A 40 10.50 8.26 -5.80
N VAL A 41 9.26 8.02 -6.24
CA VAL A 41 8.48 6.78 -6.01
C VAL A 41 8.13 6.05 -7.31
N LEU A 42 8.49 6.63 -8.47
CA LEU A 42 8.13 6.13 -9.79
C LEU A 42 8.49 4.64 -10.02
N PRO A 43 9.61 4.10 -9.50
CA PRO A 43 9.92 2.68 -9.71
C PRO A 43 8.93 1.72 -9.03
N LEU A 44 8.12 2.18 -8.06
CA LEU A 44 7.06 1.37 -7.45
C LEU A 44 5.86 1.19 -8.36
N LEU A 45 5.58 2.15 -9.26
CA LEU A 45 4.42 2.15 -10.16
C LEU A 45 4.35 0.83 -10.93
N GLY A 46 3.21 0.13 -10.89
CA GLY A 46 3.04 -1.19 -11.53
C GLY A 46 2.18 -2.16 -10.73
N GLU A 47 2.04 -3.36 -11.27
CA GLU A 47 1.48 -4.51 -10.53
C GLU A 47 2.58 -5.52 -10.23
N TRP A 48 2.58 -6.02 -9.00
CA TRP A 48 3.59 -6.91 -8.45
C TRP A 48 2.93 -8.15 -7.87
N HIS A 49 3.57 -9.30 -8.06
CA HIS A 49 3.07 -10.57 -7.56
C HIS A 49 4.23 -11.47 -7.15
N GLY A 50 4.10 -12.14 -6.01
CA GLY A 50 5.09 -13.08 -5.55
C GLY A 50 4.75 -13.64 -4.19
N GLU A 51 5.79 -13.95 -3.43
CA GLU A 51 5.65 -14.60 -2.14
C GLU A 51 6.52 -13.93 -1.08
N GLY A 52 6.14 -14.16 0.16
CA GLY A 52 6.90 -13.74 1.32
C GLY A 52 6.85 -14.75 2.45
N VAL A 53 7.47 -14.35 3.55
CA VAL A 53 7.55 -15.09 4.80
C VAL A 53 6.99 -14.22 5.93
N LEU A 54 6.00 -14.74 6.66
CA LEU A 54 5.53 -14.25 7.94
C LEU A 54 6.34 -14.91 9.05
N VAL A 55 6.89 -14.11 9.96
CA VAL A 55 7.62 -14.60 11.13
C VAL A 55 6.61 -14.87 12.26
N GLY A 56 6.56 -16.11 12.72
CA GLY A 56 5.62 -16.54 13.75
C GLY A 56 6.28 -17.30 14.90
N PRO A 57 5.66 -17.33 16.11
CA PRO A 57 6.19 -18.07 17.25
C PRO A 57 6.21 -19.60 17.02
N ALA A 58 5.37 -20.10 16.11
CA ALA A 58 5.31 -21.51 15.71
C ALA A 58 6.25 -21.85 14.53
N GLY A 59 7.03 -20.87 14.07
CA GLY A 59 7.87 -20.96 12.86
C GLY A 59 7.41 -20.00 11.77
N ASP A 60 8.24 -19.92 10.74
CA ASP A 60 8.03 -19.06 9.58
C ASP A 60 6.98 -19.68 8.63
N GLN A 61 6.07 -18.84 8.11
CA GLN A 61 4.98 -19.25 7.23
C GLN A 61 5.08 -18.53 5.88
N ARG A 62 4.92 -19.26 4.78
CA ARG A 62 4.86 -18.65 3.45
C ARG A 62 3.49 -18.03 3.20
N PHE A 63 3.49 -16.92 2.46
CA PHE A 63 2.28 -16.29 1.96
C PHE A 63 2.49 -15.84 0.53
N GLY A 64 1.41 -15.80 -0.25
CA GLY A 64 1.40 -15.17 -1.56
C GLY A 64 0.87 -13.75 -1.45
N GLN A 65 1.29 -12.89 -2.37
CA GLN A 65 0.91 -11.48 -2.34
C GLN A 65 0.79 -10.90 -3.74
N TRP A 66 -0.20 -10.01 -3.87
CA TRP A 66 -0.34 -9.09 -4.99
C TRP A 66 -0.36 -7.65 -4.47
N VAL A 67 0.36 -6.77 -5.17
CA VAL A 67 0.44 -5.34 -4.85
C VAL A 67 0.24 -4.52 -6.13
N ARG A 68 -0.53 -3.44 -6.03
CA ARG A 68 -0.76 -2.47 -7.11
C ARG A 68 -0.38 -1.08 -6.66
N PHE A 69 0.41 -0.41 -7.49
CA PHE A 69 0.71 1.01 -7.41
C PHE A 69 0.23 1.68 -8.70
N ALA A 70 -0.68 2.64 -8.60
CA ALA A 70 -1.28 3.33 -9.73
C ALA A 70 -1.25 4.85 -9.53
N HIS A 71 -1.34 5.63 -10.60
CA HIS A 71 -1.51 7.09 -10.53
C HIS A 71 -2.64 7.54 -11.46
N ASP A 72 -3.20 8.71 -11.15
CA ASP A 72 -4.16 9.41 -12.01
C ASP A 72 -3.64 10.79 -12.46
N GLY A 73 -2.31 10.94 -12.46
CA GLY A 73 -1.61 12.15 -12.91
C GLY A 73 -1.45 13.23 -11.83
N ARG A 74 -1.88 12.95 -10.60
CA ARG A 74 -1.61 13.79 -9.43
C ARG A 74 -0.40 13.30 -8.65
N ASP A 75 0.00 14.07 -7.64
CA ASP A 75 1.19 13.91 -6.78
C ASP A 75 1.10 12.76 -5.75
N PHE A 76 0.47 11.65 -6.10
CA PHE A 76 0.42 10.44 -5.26
C PHE A 76 0.34 9.15 -6.10
N LEU A 77 0.78 8.03 -5.50
CA LEU A 77 0.44 6.70 -5.97
C LEU A 77 -0.68 6.10 -5.12
N ALA A 78 -1.78 5.69 -5.74
CA ALA A 78 -2.76 4.80 -5.14
C ALA A 78 -2.13 3.43 -4.91
N TYR A 79 -2.32 2.88 -3.72
CA TYR A 79 -1.70 1.65 -3.25
C TYR A 79 -2.75 0.65 -2.79
N GLU A 80 -2.62 -0.59 -3.23
CA GLU A 80 -3.38 -1.73 -2.73
C GLU A 80 -2.47 -2.95 -2.58
N SER A 81 -2.61 -3.67 -1.46
CA SER A 81 -1.92 -4.93 -1.20
C SER A 81 -2.91 -5.96 -0.66
N ARG A 82 -2.77 -7.19 -1.13
CA ARG A 82 -3.57 -8.35 -0.70
C ARG A 82 -2.65 -9.55 -0.54
N THR A 83 -2.73 -10.21 0.61
CA THR A 83 -2.02 -11.47 0.86
C THR A 83 -2.99 -12.64 0.99
N TRP A 84 -2.45 -13.84 0.83
CA TRP A 84 -3.15 -15.10 1.08
C TRP A 84 -2.16 -16.12 1.63
N GLN A 85 -2.68 -17.07 2.41
CA GLN A 85 -1.89 -18.14 2.97
C GLN A 85 -1.37 -19.07 1.88
N ILE A 86 -0.16 -19.60 2.06
CA ILE A 86 0.34 -20.75 1.29
C ILE A 86 0.49 -21.91 2.26
N THR A 87 -0.16 -23.03 1.96
CA THR A 87 -0.12 -24.24 2.80
C THR A 87 1.24 -24.95 2.66
N ASP A 88 1.55 -25.87 3.57
CA ASP A 88 2.83 -26.60 3.58
C ASP A 88 3.08 -27.40 2.28
N ASP A 89 2.03 -27.86 1.62
CA ASP A 89 2.08 -28.55 0.32
C ASP A 89 2.11 -27.58 -0.89
N GLY A 90 2.16 -26.26 -0.63
CA GLY A 90 2.29 -25.22 -1.64
C GLY A 90 0.98 -24.79 -2.29
N ALA A 91 -0.17 -25.20 -1.76
CA ALA A 91 -1.47 -24.78 -2.27
C ALA A 91 -1.87 -23.37 -1.76
N VAL A 92 -2.73 -22.71 -2.53
CA VAL A 92 -3.32 -21.42 -2.13
C VAL A 92 -4.36 -21.66 -1.04
N GLY A 93 -4.17 -20.99 0.09
CA GLY A 93 -5.07 -21.01 1.25
C GLY A 93 -6.05 -19.84 1.27
N ALA A 94 -6.47 -19.46 2.47
CA ALA A 94 -7.43 -18.39 2.68
C ALA A 94 -6.81 -16.99 2.42
N PRO A 95 -7.65 -15.98 2.08
CA PRO A 95 -7.24 -14.58 2.16
C PRO A 95 -6.72 -14.23 3.55
N ASP A 96 -5.75 -13.34 3.59
CA ASP A 96 -5.10 -12.89 4.83
C ASP A 96 -5.12 -11.35 4.89
N VAL A 97 -3.97 -10.71 5.10
CA VAL A 97 -3.86 -9.26 5.24
C VAL A 97 -4.28 -8.55 3.95
N ARG A 98 -5.05 -7.47 4.11
CA ARG A 98 -5.35 -6.51 3.05
C ARG A 98 -5.09 -5.11 3.55
N GLU A 99 -4.51 -4.28 2.70
CA GLU A 99 -4.30 -2.88 3.04
C GLU A 99 -4.40 -2.02 1.78
N SER A 100 -4.77 -0.75 1.96
CA SER A 100 -4.89 0.20 0.86
C SER A 100 -4.65 1.63 1.32
N GLY A 101 -4.16 2.48 0.43
CA GLY A 101 -3.95 3.88 0.73
C GLY A 101 -3.11 4.60 -0.32
N PHE A 102 -2.21 5.49 0.11
CA PHE A 102 -1.50 6.40 -0.79
C PHE A 102 -0.03 6.58 -0.40
N TRP A 103 0.86 6.52 -1.40
CA TRP A 103 2.23 6.99 -1.30
C TRP A 103 2.33 8.43 -1.79
N ARG A 104 3.00 9.28 -1.04
CA ARG A 104 3.05 10.73 -1.30
C ARG A 104 4.48 11.26 -1.13
N PRO A 105 5.15 11.60 -2.22
CA PRO A 105 6.42 12.34 -2.18
C PRO A 105 6.25 13.71 -1.54
N ARG A 106 7.28 14.18 -0.81
CA ARG A 106 7.28 15.45 -0.07
C ARG A 106 8.55 16.26 -0.33
N GLY A 107 8.82 16.55 -1.60
CA GLY A 107 10.09 17.12 -2.05
C GLY A 107 11.02 16.02 -2.57
N GLU A 108 12.33 16.29 -2.60
CA GLU A 108 13.27 15.44 -3.34
C GLU A 108 13.32 14.00 -2.83
N ASP A 109 13.59 13.79 -1.53
CA ASP A 109 13.79 12.45 -0.97
C ASP A 109 12.75 12.04 0.09
N GLU A 110 11.90 12.95 0.57
CA GLU A 110 10.93 12.64 1.62
C GLU A 110 9.69 11.94 1.05
N VAL A 111 9.15 10.97 1.80
CA VAL A 111 7.96 10.21 1.39
C VAL A 111 7.06 9.90 2.58
N GLU A 112 5.75 10.03 2.37
CA GLU A 112 4.71 9.57 3.26
C GLU A 112 4.02 8.32 2.69
N LEU A 113 3.60 7.41 3.56
CA LEU A 113 2.67 6.33 3.22
C LEU A 113 1.48 6.37 4.21
N LEU A 114 0.29 6.61 3.67
CA LEU A 114 -0.96 6.60 4.43
C LEU A 114 -1.67 5.29 4.09
N VAL A 115 -1.99 4.46 5.08
CA VAL A 115 -2.56 3.13 4.84
C VAL A 115 -3.64 2.79 5.85
N ALA A 116 -4.71 2.17 5.35
CA ALA A 116 -5.81 1.67 6.15
C ALA A 116 -5.96 0.15 5.97
N HIS A 117 -6.38 -0.49 7.05
CA HIS A 117 -6.48 -1.93 7.21
C HIS A 117 -7.89 -2.33 7.68
N PRO A 118 -8.50 -3.38 7.10
CA PRO A 118 -9.82 -3.85 7.51
C PRO A 118 -9.82 -4.47 8.93
N GLU A 119 -8.67 -4.89 9.47
CA GLU A 119 -8.52 -5.30 10.87
C GLU A 119 -8.64 -4.15 11.88
N GLY A 120 -8.91 -2.93 11.41
CA GLY A 120 -9.16 -1.78 12.26
C GLY A 120 -7.88 -1.06 12.69
N LEU A 121 -6.94 -0.91 11.75
CA LEU A 121 -5.70 -0.16 11.90
C LEU A 121 -5.59 0.90 10.78
N VAL A 122 -5.13 2.09 11.15
CA VAL A 122 -4.68 3.13 10.23
C VAL A 122 -3.26 3.50 10.62
N GLU A 123 -2.36 3.49 9.64
CA GLU A 123 -0.96 3.83 9.83
C GLU A 123 -0.60 5.01 8.92
N ILE A 124 0.13 5.98 9.46
CA ILE A 124 0.82 7.01 8.69
C ILE A 124 2.31 6.79 8.92
N TYR A 125 3.03 6.56 7.84
CA TYR A 125 4.47 6.47 7.82
C TYR A 125 5.08 7.72 7.23
N VAL A 126 6.22 8.12 7.78
CA VAL A 126 7.12 9.13 7.22
C VAL A 126 8.47 8.48 7.00
N GLY A 127 9.12 8.79 5.88
CA GLY A 127 10.34 8.13 5.46
C GLY A 127 11.11 8.90 4.42
N THR A 128 12.10 8.22 3.86
CA THR A 128 12.94 8.78 2.79
C THR A 128 13.26 7.74 1.72
N ALA A 129 13.38 8.19 0.48
CA ALA A 129 14.10 7.48 -0.57
C ALA A 129 15.59 7.44 -0.19
N ARG A 130 16.13 6.25 0.06
CA ARG A 130 17.55 6.03 0.38
C ARG A 130 18.43 5.98 -0.86
N THR A 131 17.83 5.57 -1.97
CA THR A 131 18.40 5.53 -3.31
C THR A 131 17.27 5.79 -4.29
N THR A 132 17.58 5.85 -5.59
CA THR A 132 16.57 5.95 -6.65
C THR A 132 15.55 4.80 -6.65
N THR A 133 15.82 3.68 -5.99
CA THR A 133 14.96 2.49 -6.01
C THR A 133 14.76 1.86 -4.63
N SER A 134 14.96 2.59 -3.53
CA SER A 134 14.76 2.05 -2.17
C SER A 134 14.24 3.09 -1.19
N TRP A 135 13.36 2.69 -0.29
CA TRP A 135 12.68 3.56 0.67
C TRP A 135 12.67 2.96 2.06
N GLU A 136 12.91 3.78 3.07
CA GLU A 136 12.78 3.39 4.47
C GLU A 136 11.76 4.30 5.15
N LEU A 137 10.75 3.72 5.76
CA LEU A 137 9.65 4.44 6.39
C LEU A 137 9.43 3.94 7.81
N THR A 138 9.10 4.87 8.71
CA THR A 138 8.76 4.59 10.11
C THR A 138 7.38 5.16 10.40
N SER A 139 6.57 4.44 11.17
CA SER A 139 5.25 4.89 11.61
C SER A 139 5.38 6.17 12.45
N ASP A 140 4.71 7.24 12.04
CA ASP A 140 4.56 8.47 12.80
C ASP A 140 3.23 8.46 13.58
N VAL A 141 2.16 7.98 12.93
CA VAL A 141 0.84 7.81 13.56
C VAL A 141 0.38 6.38 13.39
N LEU A 142 -0.09 5.80 14.49
CA LEU A 142 -0.82 4.54 14.53
C LEU A 142 -2.14 4.78 15.25
N ALA A 143 -3.26 4.55 14.55
CA ALA A 143 -4.60 4.65 15.11
C ALA A 143 -5.30 3.31 14.95
N ARG A 144 -5.81 2.76 16.06
CA ARG A 144 -6.38 1.43 16.10
C ARG A 144 -7.77 1.43 16.73
N THR A 145 -8.62 0.53 16.24
CA THR A 145 -9.90 0.21 16.88
C THR A 145 -9.67 -0.63 18.14
N PRO A 146 -10.65 -0.71 19.06
CA PRO A 146 -10.45 -1.39 20.36
C PRO A 146 -9.96 -2.85 20.28
N ASP A 147 -10.39 -3.59 19.25
CA ASP A 147 -10.12 -5.03 19.13
C ASP A 147 -8.81 -5.35 18.39
N HIS A 148 -8.16 -4.34 17.78
CA HIS A 148 -6.89 -4.55 17.11
C HIS A 148 -5.76 -4.74 18.14
N PRO A 149 -4.84 -5.70 17.95
CA PRO A 149 -3.69 -5.89 18.85
C PRO A 149 -2.86 -4.63 19.08
N ASP A 150 -2.17 -4.56 20.22
CA ASP A 150 -1.29 -3.44 20.52
C ASP A 150 -0.12 -3.37 19.52
N LEU A 151 0.00 -2.23 18.84
CA LEU A 151 1.09 -1.90 17.93
C LEU A 151 1.58 -0.50 18.29
N THR A 152 2.86 -0.38 18.65
CA THR A 152 3.44 0.87 19.13
C THR A 152 4.39 1.51 18.12
N LYS A 153 4.95 0.70 17.22
CA LYS A 153 5.82 1.17 16.13
C LYS A 153 5.82 0.16 14.99
N ALA A 154 5.94 0.65 13.76
CA ALA A 154 6.23 -0.15 12.59
C ALA A 154 7.33 0.52 11.75
N VAL A 155 8.17 -0.30 11.11
CA VAL A 155 9.19 0.14 10.15
C VAL A 155 9.04 -0.69 8.89
N ARG A 156 9.03 -0.04 7.73
CA ARG A 156 8.97 -0.70 6.43
C ARG A 156 10.17 -0.30 5.59
N LEU A 157 10.89 -1.28 5.07
CA LEU A 157 11.97 -1.11 4.10
C LEU A 157 11.51 -1.69 2.77
N TYR A 158 11.60 -0.91 1.70
CA TYR A 158 11.30 -1.33 0.33
C TYR A 158 12.51 -1.13 -0.57
N GLY A 159 12.67 -1.99 -1.57
CA GLY A 159 13.67 -1.83 -2.62
C GLY A 159 13.30 -2.55 -3.90
N VAL A 160 13.50 -1.91 -5.05
CA VAL A 160 13.44 -2.58 -6.36
C VAL A 160 14.84 -3.06 -6.70
N VAL A 161 15.03 -4.38 -6.69
CA VAL A 161 16.32 -5.05 -6.90
C VAL A 161 16.17 -6.07 -8.02
N GLU A 162 17.00 -5.92 -9.06
CA GLU A 162 16.96 -6.81 -10.25
C GLU A 162 15.56 -6.92 -10.88
N GLY A 163 14.78 -5.84 -10.83
CA GLY A 163 13.43 -5.78 -11.39
C GLY A 163 12.32 -6.33 -10.49
N ALA A 164 12.64 -6.85 -9.31
CA ALA A 164 11.67 -7.32 -8.32
C ALA A 164 11.54 -6.32 -7.15
N LEU A 165 10.31 -6.13 -6.67
CA LEU A 165 10.03 -5.38 -5.45
C LEU A 165 10.28 -6.29 -4.24
N MET A 166 11.22 -5.90 -3.40
CA MET A 166 11.53 -6.56 -2.14
C MET A 166 11.15 -5.64 -0.99
N TYR A 167 10.66 -6.23 0.10
CA TYR A 167 10.45 -5.45 1.32
C TYR A 167 10.63 -6.29 2.59
N ALA A 168 10.83 -5.59 3.69
CA ALA A 168 10.78 -6.12 5.04
C ALA A 168 9.97 -5.17 5.93
N VAL A 169 9.22 -5.74 6.87
CA VAL A 169 8.46 -5.01 7.87
C VAL A 169 8.83 -5.51 9.25
N ASP A 170 9.15 -4.56 10.11
CA ASP A 170 9.36 -4.77 11.54
C ASP A 170 8.24 -4.09 12.31
N ARG A 171 7.79 -4.72 13.41
CA ARG A 171 6.78 -4.16 14.30
C ARG A 171 7.20 -4.28 15.76
N ALA A 172 6.73 -3.35 16.58
CA ALA A 172 6.90 -3.35 18.03
C ALA A 172 5.55 -3.41 18.74
N GLY A 173 5.45 -4.31 19.72
CA GLY A 173 4.31 -4.39 20.63
C GLY A 173 4.46 -3.43 21.83
N PRO A 174 3.76 -3.70 22.95
CA PRO A 174 3.83 -2.86 24.16
C PRO A 174 5.22 -2.70 24.77
N ASP A 175 6.12 -3.65 24.53
CA ASP A 175 7.50 -3.61 25.02
C ASP A 175 8.42 -2.66 24.24
N GLY A 176 7.94 -2.10 23.13
CA GLY A 176 8.67 -1.15 22.28
C GLY A 176 9.82 -1.79 21.49
N GLN A 177 10.02 -3.10 21.55
CA GLN A 177 11.09 -3.77 20.81
C GLN A 177 10.63 -4.11 19.39
N LEU A 178 11.31 -3.53 18.40
CA LEU A 178 11.13 -3.88 16.98
C LEU A 178 11.59 -5.31 16.72
N ARG A 179 10.75 -6.06 16.00
CA ARG A 179 11.01 -7.42 15.57
C ARG A 179 10.52 -7.62 14.14
N PRO A 180 11.21 -8.45 13.34
CA PRO A 180 10.75 -8.79 12.00
C PRO A 180 9.42 -9.52 12.07
N VAL A 181 8.48 -9.10 11.23
CA VAL A 181 7.16 -9.73 11.12
C VAL A 181 6.89 -10.28 9.73
N MET A 182 7.38 -9.61 8.68
CA MET A 182 7.18 -10.08 7.32
C MET A 182 8.25 -9.58 6.37
N SER A 183 8.55 -10.37 5.34
CA SER A 183 9.35 -9.94 4.18
C SER A 183 8.85 -10.62 2.93
N ALA A 184 9.04 -10.00 1.76
CA ALA A 184 8.63 -10.60 0.49
C ALA A 184 9.53 -10.20 -0.67
N ARG A 185 9.45 -11.00 -1.74
CA ARG A 185 9.98 -10.69 -3.07
C ARG A 185 8.86 -10.86 -4.09
N LEU A 186 8.55 -9.79 -4.79
CA LEU A 186 7.45 -9.70 -5.75
C LEU A 186 7.99 -9.37 -7.13
N GLU A 187 7.64 -10.19 -8.11
CA GLU A 187 7.99 -9.95 -9.50
C GLU A 187 6.98 -9.00 -10.13
N ARG A 188 7.44 -8.13 -11.03
CA ARG A 188 6.57 -7.24 -11.79
C ARG A 188 5.78 -8.04 -12.82
N ILE A 189 4.46 -7.89 -12.83
CA ILE A 189 3.56 -8.55 -13.79
C ILE A 189 2.90 -7.58 -14.77
N ARG A 190 2.89 -6.28 -14.46
CA ARG A 190 2.47 -5.20 -15.36
C ARG A 190 3.31 -3.94 -15.16
#